data_AF-A0A536G474-F1
#
_entry.id   AF-A0A536G474-F1
#
_cell.length_a   1.000
_cell.length_b   1.000
_cell.length_c   1.000
_cell.angle_alpha   90.00
_cell.angle_beta   90.00
_cell.angle_gamma   90.00
#
_symmetry.space_group_name_H-M   'P 1'
#
loop_
_entity.id
_entity.type
_entity.pdbx_description
1 polymer ?
#
loop_
_entity_poly.entity_id
_entity_poly.type
_entity_poly.pdbx_seq_one_letter_code
_entity_poly.pdbx_strand_id
1 'polypeptide(L)'
;MSHRTQVTLTDEQYARLKAESRRSGLGLAELVRRALQVLYGKSARENPQAVLQATAGAWRKRHESGEQYVEQLRPGLAERERHVG
;
A
#
# COMPACT_ATOMS: atom_id res chain seq x y z
N MET A 1 9.74 0.72 20.59
CA MET A 1 9.12 1.06 21.89
C MET A 1 7.62 0.82 21.79
N SER A 2 6.96 0.31 22.84
CA SER A 2 5.50 0.16 22.89
C SER A 2 4.94 1.06 23.98
N HIS A 3 3.84 1.77 23.68
CA HIS A 3 3.12 2.62 24.64
C HIS A 3 1.76 2.01 24.96
N ARG A 4 1.25 2.23 26.19
CA ARG A 4 -0.08 1.80 26.62
C ARG A 4 -1.03 2.99 26.66
N THR A 5 -2.18 2.86 26.02
CA THR A 5 -3.24 3.87 25.99
C THR A 5 -4.55 3.23 26.43
N GLN A 6 -5.31 3.90 27.29
CA GLN A 6 -6.66 3.51 27.67
C GLN A 6 -7.66 4.33 26.85
N VAL A 7 -8.64 3.65 26.24
CA VAL A 7 -9.68 4.27 25.41
C VAL A 7 -11.02 3.76 25.90
N THR A 8 -11.93 4.69 26.21
CA THR A 8 -13.33 4.36 26.53
C THR A 8 -14.11 4.25 25.22
N LEU A 9 -14.83 3.14 25.05
CA LEU A 9 -15.67 2.88 23.89
C LEU A 9 -17.14 2.97 24.30
N THR A 10 -18.00 3.36 23.37
CA THR A 10 -19.44 3.16 23.56
C THR A 10 -19.77 1.66 23.55
N ASP A 11 -20.91 1.29 24.13
CA ASP A 11 -21.36 -0.10 24.15
C ASP A 11 -21.46 -0.69 22.73
N GLU A 12 -21.93 0.11 21.78
CA GLU A 12 -22.04 -0.28 20.38
C GLU A 12 -20.66 -0.54 19.75
N GLN A 13 -19.69 0.35 19.97
CA GLN A 13 -18.32 0.19 19.47
C GLN A 13 -17.67 -1.07 20.06
N TYR A 14 -17.84 -1.30 21.37
CA TYR A 14 -17.32 -2.47 22.04
C TYR A 14 -17.98 -3.77 21.54
N ALA A 15 -19.30 -3.76 21.32
CA ALA A 15 -20.02 -4.91 20.78
C ALA A 15 -19.54 -5.28 19.36
N ARG A 16 -19.36 -4.28 18.49
CA ARG A 16 -18.79 -4.48 17.14
C ARG A 16 -17.37 -5.07 17.21
N LEU A 17 -16.51 -4.54 18.08
CA LEU A 17 -15.13 -5.02 18.24
C LEU A 17 -15.08 -6.47 18.77
N LYS A 18 -15.97 -6.83 19.71
CA LYS A 18 -16.12 -8.22 20.18
C LYS A 18 -16.63 -9.17 19.10
N ALA A 19 -17.60 -8.74 18.30
CA ALA A 19 -18.09 -9.55 17.18
C ALA A 19 -16.96 -9.84 16.18
N GLU A 20 -16.16 -8.82 15.86
CA GLU A 20 -15.02 -8.95 14.96
C GLU A 20 -13.91 -9.83 15.53
N SER A 21 -13.66 -9.75 16.84
CA SER A 21 -12.72 -10.64 17.53
C SER A 21 -13.13 -12.11 17.41
N ARG A 22 -14.42 -12.41 17.60
CA ARG A 22 -14.95 -13.78 17.41
C ARG A 22 -14.86 -14.25 15.96
N ARG A 23 -15.13 -13.36 15.00
CA ARG A 23 -15.10 -13.67 13.57
C ARG A 23 -13.68 -13.93 13.04
N SER A 24 -12.70 -13.15 13.51
CA SER A 24 -11.32 -13.19 13.02
C SER A 24 -10.37 -14.04 13.87
N GLY A 25 -10.75 -14.40 15.10
CA GLY A 25 -9.86 -15.04 16.07
C GLY A 25 -8.80 -14.11 16.67
N LEU A 26 -8.80 -12.82 16.32
CA LEU A 26 -7.84 -11.84 16.82
C LEU A 26 -8.32 -11.22 18.14
N GLY A 27 -7.36 -10.88 19.01
CA GLY A 27 -7.64 -10.12 20.22
C GLY A 27 -8.03 -8.66 19.95
N LEU A 28 -8.82 -8.05 20.84
CA LEU A 28 -9.32 -6.68 20.70
C LEU A 28 -8.21 -5.65 20.47
N ALA A 29 -7.11 -5.75 21.22
CA ALA A 29 -5.97 -4.85 21.08
C ALA A 29 -5.33 -4.95 19.68
N GLU A 30 -5.28 -6.15 19.11
CA GLU A 30 -4.73 -6.36 17.75
C GLU A 30 -5.65 -5.76 16.69
N LEU A 31 -6.96 -5.90 16.85
CA LEU A 31 -7.93 -5.27 15.96
C LEU A 31 -7.81 -3.74 15.98
N VAL A 32 -7.66 -3.14 17.17
CA VAL A 32 -7.44 -1.70 17.29
C VAL A 32 -6.12 -1.28 16.63
N ARG A 33 -5.02 -2.01 16.85
CA ARG A 33 -3.74 -1.72 16.18
C ARG A 33 -3.86 -1.77 14.66
N ARG A 34 -4.52 -2.78 14.11
CA ARG A 34 -4.75 -2.89 12.66
C ARG A 34 -5.60 -1.75 12.13
N ALA A 35 -6.68 -1.40 12.83
CA ALA A 35 -7.52 -0.27 12.45
C ALA A 35 -6.72 1.03 12.42
N LEU A 36 -5.87 1.28 13.41
CA LEU A 36 -4.97 2.43 13.43
C LEU A 36 -3.97 2.40 12.27
N GLN A 37 -3.42 1.23 11.93
CA GLN A 37 -2.51 1.09 10.78
C GLN A 37 -3.23 1.31 9.44
N VAL A 38 -4.48 0.89 9.31
CA VAL A 38 -5.28 1.15 8.10
C VAL A 38 -5.62 2.63 7.98
N LEU A 39 -6.02 3.26 9.09
CA LEU A 39 -6.48 4.65 9.11
C LEU A 39 -5.33 5.66 9.07
N TYR A 40 -4.24 5.40 9.79
CA TYR A 40 -3.12 6.32 9.97
C TYR A 40 -1.78 5.77 9.46
N GLY A 41 -1.67 4.47 9.17
CA GLY A 41 -0.41 3.83 8.78
C GLY A 41 0.04 4.11 7.34
N LYS A 42 -0.78 4.77 6.52
CA LYS A 42 -0.40 5.22 5.15
C LYS A 42 0.21 6.62 5.10
N SER A 43 0.22 7.38 6.19
CA SER A 43 0.69 8.78 6.17
C SER A 43 2.21 8.96 6.19
N ALA A 44 2.98 7.87 6.35
CA ALA A 44 4.45 7.94 6.36
C ALA A 44 5.13 7.35 5.11
N ARG A 45 4.38 6.66 4.25
CA ARG A 45 4.88 6.26 2.93
C ARG A 45 4.22 7.16 1.91
N GLU A 46 4.91 8.26 1.68
CA GLU A 46 4.83 9.03 0.46
C GLU A 46 3.50 9.78 0.25
N ASN A 47 3.54 11.09 0.50
CA ASN A 47 2.57 11.99 -0.12
C ASN A 47 2.60 11.68 -1.64
N PRO A 48 1.49 11.19 -2.24
CA PRO A 48 1.48 10.78 -3.64
C PRO A 48 1.96 11.91 -4.56
N GLN A 49 1.64 13.16 -4.20
CA GLN A 49 2.14 14.33 -4.89
C GLN A 49 3.66 14.48 -4.78
N ALA A 50 4.24 14.23 -3.60
CA ALA A 50 5.68 14.29 -3.40
C ALA A 50 6.42 13.21 -4.20
N VAL A 51 5.85 12.01 -4.36
CA VAL A 51 6.42 10.95 -5.20
C VAL A 51 6.36 11.31 -6.66
N LEU A 52 5.20 11.79 -7.12
CA LEU A 52 5.05 12.24 -8.51
C LEU A 52 6.03 13.35 -8.84
N GLN A 53 6.26 14.30 -7.92
CA GLN A 53 7.27 15.34 -8.08
C GLN A 53 8.70 14.79 -8.03
N ALA A 54 9.01 13.90 -7.09
CA ALA A 54 10.35 13.32 -6.96
C ALA A 54 10.74 12.42 -8.15
N THR A 55 9.76 11.78 -8.80
CA THR A 55 9.96 10.89 -9.95
C THR A 55 9.80 11.61 -11.30
N ALA A 56 9.33 12.86 -11.30
CA ALA A 56 9.17 13.65 -12.51
C ALA A 56 10.51 13.83 -13.25
N GLY A 57 10.56 13.35 -14.49
CA GLY A 57 11.76 13.42 -15.32
C GLY A 57 12.85 12.41 -14.96
N ALA A 58 12.57 11.39 -14.14
CA ALA A 58 13.49 10.29 -13.84
C ALA A 58 14.00 9.58 -15.11
N TRP A 59 13.25 9.67 -16.22
CA TRP A 59 13.60 9.08 -17.51
C TRP A 59 14.24 10.05 -18.52
N ARG A 60 14.39 11.33 -18.17
CA ARG A 60 14.87 12.36 -19.13
C ARG A 60 16.34 12.20 -19.54
N LYS A 61 17.16 11.51 -18.74
CA LYS A 61 18.59 11.31 -18.99
C LYS A 61 18.91 9.98 -19.69
N ARG A 62 17.89 9.24 -20.12
CA ARG A 62 18.08 7.97 -20.81
C ARG A 62 18.16 8.19 -22.31
N HIS A 63 19.03 7.40 -22.95
CA HIS A 63 19.27 7.49 -24.38
C HIS A 63 18.44 6.45 -25.15
N GLU A 64 18.08 5.36 -24.48
CA GLU A 64 17.17 4.35 -25.01
C GLU A 64 15.71 4.81 -24.97
N SER A 65 14.93 4.41 -25.97
CA SER A 65 13.47 4.57 -25.95
C SER A 65 12.84 3.66 -24.90
N GLY A 66 11.58 3.96 -24.53
CA GLY A 66 10.84 3.10 -23.60
C GLY A 66 10.67 1.68 -24.12
N GLU A 67 10.47 1.51 -25.43
CA GLU A 67 10.40 0.20 -26.09
C GLU A 67 11.73 -0.55 -25.97
N GLN A 68 12.85 0.11 -26.26
CA GLN A 68 14.19 -0.48 -26.15
C GLN A 68 14.50 -0.90 -24.71
N TYR A 69 14.11 -0.09 -23.73
CA TYR A 69 14.28 -0.43 -22.33
C TYR A 69 13.46 -1.65 -21.92
N VAL A 70 12.20 -1.72 -22.34
CA VAL A 70 11.33 -2.86 -22.04
C VAL A 70 11.84 -4.14 -22.70
N GLU A 71 12.33 -4.07 -23.93
CA GLU A 71 12.91 -5.22 -24.63
C GLU A 71 14.19 -5.72 -23.95
N GLN A 72 15.03 -4.83 -23.42
CA GLN A 72 16.19 -5.22 -22.60
C GLN A 72 15.79 -5.92 -21.29
N LEU A 73 14.72 -5.44 -20.63
CA LEU A 73 14.23 -6.05 -19.39
C LEU A 73 13.46 -7.36 -19.63
N ARG A 74 12.77 -7.47 -20.76
CA ARG A 74 11.90 -8.58 -21.12
C ARG A 74 12.10 -8.96 -22.59
N PRO A 75 13.19 -9.68 -22.89
CA PRO A 75 13.47 -10.11 -24.25
C PRO A 75 12.30 -10.88 -24.87
N GLY A 76 11.98 -10.57 -26.12
CA GLY A 76 10.90 -11.20 -26.89
C GLY A 76 9.50 -10.75 -26.46
N LEU A 77 9.34 -9.70 -25.65
CA LEU A 77 8.02 -9.14 -25.37
C LEU A 77 7.44 -8.45 -26.61
N ALA A 78 8.23 -7.62 -27.30
CA ALA A 78 7.75 -6.88 -28.47
C ALA A 78 7.30 -7.84 -29.60
N GLU A 79 7.98 -8.96 -29.76
CA GLU A 79 7.60 -9.99 -30.74
C GLU A 79 6.28 -10.67 -30.40
N ARG A 80 6.04 -10.99 -29.13
CA ARG A 80 4.78 -11.59 -28.68
C ARG A 80 3.60 -10.64 -28.82
N GLU A 81 3.78 -9.36 -28.50
CA GLU A 81 2.72 -8.35 -28.65
C GLU A 81 2.33 -8.16 -30.12
N ARG A 82 3.29 -8.24 -31.05
CA ARG A 82 3.01 -8.18 -32.51
C ARG A 82 2.15 -9.34 -33.03
N HIS A 83 2.13 -10.49 -32.35
CA HIS A 83 1.34 -11.66 -32.75
C HIS A 83 -0.04 -11.73 -32.06
N VAL A 84 -0.35 -10.80 -31.16
CA VAL A 84 -1.62 -10.74 -30.41
C VAL A 84 -2.53 -9.61 -30.93
N GLY A 85 -2.12 -8.90 -31.99
CA GLY A 85 -2.89 -7.86 -32.68
C GLY A 85 -3.84 -8.39 -33.74
#